data_AF-A0A1M4W7M6-F1
#
_entry.id   AF-A0A1M4W7M6-F1
#
_cell.length_a   1.000
_cell.length_b   1.000
_cell.length_c   1.000
_cell.angle_alpha   90.00
_cell.angle_beta   90.00
_cell.angle_gamma   90.00
#
_symmetry.space_group_name_H-M   'P 1'
#
loop_
_entity.id
_entity.type
_entity.pdbx_description
1 polymer ?
#
loop_
_entity_poly.entity_id
_entity_poly.type
_entity_poly.pdbx_seq_one_letter_code
_entity_poly.pdbx_strand_id
1 'polypeptide(L)'
;MKRKKVKVILGSLFGTFLLFFIILVAHIATAKPVENAHIQVSRIDFEQPLDSALSTTVTQQLRAIPGVKSDVIVKNNVVVYFHDNTVANSQQVFDQLMQKGTYNAQRFVVPAELANAQACPVIKKDSWSYRFSSFVQGIFN
;
A
#
# COMPACT_ATOMS: atom_id res chain seq x y z
N MET A 1 27.49 40.37 23.90
CA MET A 1 28.08 39.58 22.78
C MET A 1 28.41 40.52 21.62
N LYS A 2 29.66 40.56 21.12
CA LYS A 2 30.09 41.52 20.06
C LYS A 2 29.26 41.32 18.78
N ARG A 3 28.73 42.40 18.17
CA ARG A 3 27.89 42.36 16.95
C ARG A 3 28.46 41.51 15.80
N LYS A 4 29.79 41.46 15.66
CA LYS A 4 30.47 40.58 14.69
C LYS A 4 30.24 39.09 14.93
N LYS A 5 30.23 38.63 16.19
CA LYS A 5 29.98 37.21 16.53
C LYS A 5 28.53 36.81 16.21
N VAL A 6 27.57 37.71 16.43
CA VAL A 6 26.16 37.49 16.09
C VAL A 6 25.97 37.31 14.58
N LYS A 7 26.59 38.17 13.76
CA LYS A 7 26.51 38.05 12.29
C LYS A 7 27.09 36.73 11.76
N VAL A 8 28.18 36.26 12.36
CA VAL A 8 28.80 34.98 11.97
C VAL A 8 27.90 33.80 12.36
N ILE A 9 27.34 33.80 13.56
CA ILE A 9 26.42 32.74 14.00
C ILE A 9 25.16 32.71 13.14
N LEU A 10 24.58 33.89 12.84
CA LEU A 10 23.37 33.99 12.03
C LEU A 10 23.62 33.58 10.58
N GLY A 11 24.76 33.98 10.01
CA GLY A 11 25.19 33.56 8.68
C GLY A 11 25.44 32.05 8.60
N SER A 12 26.05 31.47 9.63
CA SER A 12 26.26 30.02 9.72
C SER A 12 24.94 29.27 9.79
N LEU A 13 24.01 29.68 10.66
CA LEU A 13 22.70 29.06 10.78
C LEU A 13 21.89 29.15 9.48
N PHE A 14 21.92 30.31 8.83
CA PHE A 14 21.23 30.51 7.56
C PHE A 14 21.85 29.66 6.44
N GLY A 15 23.18 29.58 6.37
CA GLY A 15 23.88 28.72 5.41
C GLY A 15 23.55 27.24 5.61
N THR A 16 23.56 26.77 6.86
CA THR A 16 23.16 25.39 7.18
C THR A 16 21.69 25.12 6.84
N PHE A 17 20.79 26.06 7.14
CA PHE A 17 19.38 25.96 6.78
C PHE A 17 19.20 25.89 5.26
N LEU A 18 19.86 26.76 4.50
CA LEU A 18 19.80 26.78 3.04
C LEU A 18 20.32 25.46 2.45
N LEU A 19 21.42 24.93 3.00
CA LEU A 19 21.97 23.65 2.59
C LEU A 19 20.97 22.51 2.80
N PHE A 20 20.36 22.40 3.99
CA PHE A 20 19.35 21.39 4.25
C PHE A 20 18.10 21.56 3.41
N PHE A 21 17.69 22.79 3.14
CA PHE A 21 16.56 23.08 2.24
C PHE A 21 16.82 22.57 0.82
N ILE A 22 18.02 22.84 0.27
CA ILE A 22 18.42 22.35 -1.06
C ILE A 22 18.42 20.82 -1.10
N ILE A 23 19.00 20.16 -0.07
CA ILE A 23 19.03 18.71 0.03
C ILE A 23 17.60 18.12 0.09
N LEU A 24 16.71 18.75 0.87
CA LEU A 24 15.31 18.33 0.96
C LEU A 24 14.60 18.41 -0.38
N VAL A 25 14.73 19.54 -1.09
CA VAL A 25 14.13 19.72 -2.42
C VAL A 25 14.67 18.69 -3.41
N ALA A 26 15.99 18.44 -3.40
CA ALA A 26 16.60 17.42 -4.25
C ALA A 26 16.04 16.01 -3.96
N HIS A 27 15.86 15.64 -2.69
CA HIS A 27 15.27 14.36 -2.31
C HIS A 27 13.81 14.22 -2.76
N ILE A 28 13.00 15.29 -2.67
CA ILE A 28 11.61 15.26 -3.11
C ILE A 28 11.54 15.19 -4.65
N ALA A 29 12.33 15.99 -5.36
CA ALA A 29 12.31 16.05 -6.82
C ALA A 29 12.84 14.78 -7.49
N THR A 30 13.76 14.07 -6.82
CA THR A 30 14.35 12.81 -7.31
C THR A 30 13.70 11.57 -6.68
N ALA A 31 12.68 11.75 -5.83
CA ALA A 31 11.95 10.64 -5.26
C ALA A 31 11.31 9.83 -6.40
N LYS A 32 11.67 8.55 -6.48
CA LYS A 32 11.02 7.64 -7.42
C LYS A 32 9.54 7.50 -7.05
N PRO A 33 8.64 7.40 -8.03
CA PRO A 33 7.25 7.06 -7.75
C PRO A 33 7.21 5.76 -6.95
N VAL A 34 6.29 5.67 -6.00
CA VAL A 34 6.13 4.47 -5.18
C VAL A 34 5.84 3.30 -6.11
N GLU A 35 6.76 2.34 -6.16
CA GLU A 35 6.55 1.12 -6.94
C GLU A 35 5.30 0.42 -6.43
N ASN A 36 4.43 0.00 -7.36
CA ASN A 36 3.18 -0.70 -7.04
C ASN A 36 2.19 0.11 -6.17
N ALA A 37 2.20 1.45 -6.26
CA ALA A 37 1.32 2.35 -5.48
C ALA A 37 -0.17 1.99 -5.54
N HIS A 38 -0.61 1.38 -6.64
CA HIS A 38 -2.00 1.03 -6.90
C HIS A 38 -2.28 -0.47 -6.76
N ILE A 39 -1.27 -1.27 -6.45
CA ILE A 39 -1.44 -2.72 -6.27
C ILE A 39 -2.03 -2.99 -4.90
N GLN A 40 -3.17 -3.65 -4.89
CA GLN A 40 -3.85 -4.09 -3.69
C GLN A 40 -3.90 -5.61 -3.62
N VAL A 41 -3.87 -6.12 -2.39
CA VAL A 41 -4.03 -7.54 -2.09
C VAL A 41 -5.49 -7.78 -1.72
N SER A 42 -6.09 -8.76 -2.39
CA SER A 42 -7.47 -9.18 -2.14
C SER A 42 -7.54 -10.68 -1.90
N ARG A 43 -8.62 -11.11 -1.26
CA ARG A 43 -8.85 -12.50 -0.88
C ARG A 43 -10.27 -12.93 -1.24
N ILE A 44 -10.40 -14.15 -1.74
CA ILE A 44 -11.67 -14.84 -1.99
C ILE A 44 -11.64 -16.16 -1.21
N ASP A 45 -12.71 -16.41 -0.48
CA ASP A 45 -12.91 -17.61 0.32
C ASP A 45 -13.96 -18.49 -0.33
N PHE A 46 -13.57 -19.70 -0.70
CA PHE A 46 -14.45 -20.72 -1.24
C PHE A 46 -15.05 -21.55 -0.10
N GLU A 47 -16.27 -22.04 -0.27
CA GLU A 47 -16.92 -22.89 0.74
C GLU A 47 -16.22 -24.24 0.89
N GLN A 48 -15.65 -24.76 -0.19
CA GLN A 48 -14.98 -26.05 -0.23
C GLN A 48 -13.50 -25.90 -0.61
N PRO A 49 -12.62 -26.80 -0.14
CA PRO A 49 -11.23 -26.84 -0.59
C PRO A 49 -11.12 -26.96 -2.10
N LEU A 50 -10.22 -26.17 -2.69
CA LEU A 50 -9.93 -26.23 -4.10
C LEU A 50 -9.02 -27.44 -4.36
N ASP A 51 -9.45 -28.35 -5.23
CA ASP A 51 -8.57 -29.39 -5.73
C ASP A 51 -7.52 -28.81 -6.71
N SER A 52 -6.56 -29.64 -7.12
CA SER A 52 -5.47 -29.20 -8.02
C SER A 52 -5.96 -28.70 -9.39
N ALA A 53 -7.03 -29.30 -9.92
CA ALA A 53 -7.58 -28.92 -11.21
C ALA A 53 -8.31 -27.57 -11.12
N LEU A 54 -9.19 -27.44 -10.13
CA LEU A 54 -9.99 -26.25 -9.86
C LEU A 54 -9.11 -25.06 -9.47
N SER A 55 -8.08 -25.27 -8.65
CA SER A 55 -7.12 -24.22 -8.30
C SER A 55 -6.37 -23.70 -9.52
N THR A 56 -6.01 -24.57 -10.46
CA THR A 56 -5.39 -24.18 -11.73
C THR A 56 -6.37 -23.38 -12.59
N THR A 57 -7.62 -23.84 -12.73
CA THR A 57 -8.67 -23.14 -13.48
C THR A 57 -8.96 -21.76 -12.89
N VAL A 58 -9.19 -21.66 -11.58
CA VAL A 58 -9.44 -20.39 -10.89
C VAL A 58 -8.25 -19.44 -11.06
N THR A 59 -7.02 -19.94 -10.95
CA THR A 59 -5.80 -19.13 -11.17
C THR A 59 -5.74 -18.57 -12.59
N GLN A 60 -6.00 -19.40 -13.60
CA GLN A 60 -6.01 -18.97 -15.01
C GLN A 60 -7.11 -17.95 -15.28
N GLN A 61 -8.31 -18.17 -14.75
CA GLN A 61 -9.44 -17.27 -14.91
C GLN A 61 -9.20 -15.92 -14.23
N LEU A 62 -8.62 -15.91 -13.02
CA LEU A 62 -8.23 -14.69 -12.32
C LEU A 62 -7.19 -13.90 -13.11
N ARG A 63 -6.15 -14.58 -13.63
CA ARG A 63 -5.12 -13.93 -14.47
C ARG A 63 -5.66 -13.35 -15.76
N ALA A 64 -6.77 -13.88 -16.27
CA ALA A 64 -7.43 -13.36 -17.47
C ALA A 64 -8.27 -12.10 -17.20
N ILE A 65 -8.51 -11.74 -15.93
CA ILE A 65 -9.26 -10.53 -15.57
C ILE A 65 -8.34 -9.31 -15.68
N PRO A 66 -8.72 -8.27 -16.45
CA PRO A 66 -7.94 -7.04 -16.55
C PRO A 66 -7.65 -6.43 -15.17
N GLY A 67 -6.40 -6.06 -14.94
CA GLY A 67 -5.93 -5.48 -13.67
C GLY A 67 -5.38 -6.49 -12.67
N VAL A 68 -5.68 -7.79 -12.80
CA VAL A 68 -5.10 -8.83 -11.94
C VAL A 68 -3.64 -9.09 -12.35
N LYS A 69 -2.75 -9.21 -11.36
CA LYS A 69 -1.33 -9.54 -11.57
C LYS A 69 -1.12 -11.06 -11.58
N SER A 70 0.05 -11.49 -12.06
CA SER A 70 0.40 -12.90 -12.18
C SER A 70 0.42 -13.66 -10.84
N ASP A 71 0.68 -12.94 -9.75
CA ASP A 71 0.75 -13.48 -8.41
C ASP A 71 -0.67 -13.80 -7.90
N VAL A 72 -1.01 -15.08 -7.98
CA VAL A 72 -2.22 -15.65 -7.40
C VAL A 72 -1.78 -16.84 -6.56
N ILE A 73 -2.14 -16.80 -5.28
CA ILE A 73 -1.76 -17.79 -4.28
C ILE A 73 -3.02 -18.54 -3.90
N VAL A 74 -3.03 -19.85 -4.12
CA VAL A 74 -4.13 -20.74 -3.73
C VAL A 74 -3.68 -21.60 -2.57
N LYS A 75 -4.45 -21.62 -1.48
CA LYS A 75 -4.21 -22.47 -0.31
C LYS A 75 -5.52 -22.97 0.26
N ASN A 76 -5.74 -24.28 0.22
CA ASN A 76 -6.98 -24.93 0.63
C ASN A 76 -8.20 -24.33 -0.09
N ASN A 77 -9.08 -23.67 0.65
CA ASN A 77 -10.28 -23.01 0.15
C ASN A 77 -10.09 -21.49 -0.03
N VAL A 78 -8.87 -20.97 0.04
CA VAL A 78 -8.59 -19.53 -0.01
C VAL A 78 -7.74 -19.20 -1.23
N VAL A 79 -8.12 -18.12 -1.91
CA VAL A 79 -7.35 -17.53 -3.00
C VAL A 79 -7.00 -16.09 -2.66
N VAL A 80 -5.70 -15.79 -2.71
CA VAL A 80 -5.16 -14.43 -2.55
C VAL A 80 -4.61 -13.98 -3.89
N TYR A 81 -4.96 -12.78 -4.32
CA TYR A 81 -4.51 -12.22 -5.59
C TYR A 81 -4.14 -10.75 -5.45
N PHE A 82 -3.22 -10.32 -6.31
CA PHE A 82 -2.79 -8.94 -6.43
C PHE A 82 -3.47 -8.31 -7.64
N HIS A 83 -3.97 -7.08 -7.50
CA HIS A 83 -4.66 -6.38 -8.57
C HIS A 83 -4.39 -4.89 -8.52
N ASP A 84 -4.38 -4.25 -9.69
CA ASP A 84 -4.27 -2.81 -9.84
C ASP A 84 -5.65 -2.15 -9.65
N ASN A 85 -5.80 -1.42 -8.55
CA ASN A 85 -7.06 -0.82 -8.16
C ASN A 85 -7.53 0.32 -9.09
N THR A 86 -6.66 0.80 -9.99
CA THR A 86 -7.02 1.78 -11.03
C THR A 86 -7.72 1.14 -12.22
N VAL A 87 -7.53 -0.17 -12.42
CA VAL A 87 -8.09 -0.93 -13.56
C VAL A 87 -9.33 -1.71 -13.13
N ALA A 88 -9.23 -2.45 -12.02
CA ALA A 88 -10.33 -3.21 -11.46
C ALA A 88 -10.26 -3.20 -9.94
N ASN A 89 -11.40 -3.08 -9.27
CA ASN A 89 -11.48 -3.23 -7.82
C ASN A 89 -11.79 -4.69 -7.43
N SER A 90 -11.63 -5.01 -6.14
CA SER A 90 -11.84 -6.37 -5.62
C SER A 90 -13.24 -6.94 -5.88
N GLN A 91 -14.27 -6.09 -5.93
CA GLN A 91 -15.64 -6.50 -6.24
C GLN A 91 -15.77 -6.87 -7.72
N GLN A 92 -15.26 -6.03 -8.63
CA GLN A 92 -15.29 -6.29 -10.07
C GLN A 92 -14.53 -7.57 -10.44
N VAL A 93 -13.38 -7.81 -9.81
CA VAL A 93 -12.63 -9.06 -10.02
C VAL A 93 -13.43 -10.26 -9.54
N PHE A 94 -14.06 -10.16 -8.37
CA PHE A 94 -14.92 -11.22 -7.85
C PHE A 94 -16.12 -11.49 -8.77
N ASP A 95 -16.83 -10.45 -9.19
CA ASP A 95 -18.01 -10.58 -10.06
C ASP A 95 -17.64 -11.22 -11.41
N GLN A 96 -16.49 -10.83 -12.00
CA GLN A 96 -15.99 -11.44 -13.23
C GLN A 96 -15.57 -12.90 -13.04
N LEU A 97 -15.01 -13.26 -11.89
CA LEU A 97 -14.70 -14.66 -11.58
C LEU A 97 -15.98 -15.50 -11.48
N MET A 98 -17.01 -15.00 -10.77
CA MET A 98 -18.29 -15.69 -10.62
C MET A 98 -19.05 -15.83 -11.95
N GLN A 99 -18.80 -14.96 -12.93
CA GLN A 99 -19.35 -15.10 -14.28
C GLN A 99 -18.64 -16.17 -15.14
N LYS A 100 -17.41 -16.56 -14.78
CA LYS A 100 -16.60 -17.54 -15.53
C LYS A 100 -16.81 -18.98 -15.07
N GLY A 101 -17.53 -19.21 -13.97
CA GLY A 101 -17.84 -20.53 -13.47
C GLY A 101 -18.81 -20.50 -12.30
N THR A 102 -19.42 -21.64 -12.02
CA THR A 102 -20.33 -21.81 -10.88
C THR A 102 -19.51 -22.09 -9.62
N TYR A 103 -19.15 -21.03 -8.90
CA TYR A 103 -18.39 -21.11 -7.65
C TYR A 103 -19.26 -20.69 -6.47
N ASN A 104 -19.16 -21.42 -5.36
CA ASN A 104 -19.66 -20.96 -4.07
C ASN A 104 -18.50 -20.31 -3.31
N ALA A 105 -18.41 -18.99 -3.39
CA ALA A 105 -17.33 -18.23 -2.80
C ALA A 105 -17.81 -16.86 -2.31
N GLN A 106 -17.06 -16.29 -1.37
CA GLN A 106 -17.28 -14.96 -0.82
C GLN A 106 -16.01 -14.13 -0.92
N ARG A 107 -16.16 -12.83 -1.21
CA ARG A 107 -15.06 -11.88 -1.15
C ARG A 107 -14.77 -11.51 0.29
N PHE A 108 -13.50 -11.52 0.69
CA PHE A 108 -13.11 -11.02 1.99
C PHE A 108 -13.16 -9.49 1.99
N VAL A 109 -14.03 -8.93 2.83
CA VAL A 109 -14.13 -7.49 3.07
C VAL A 109 -13.52 -7.19 4.43
N VAL A 110 -12.55 -6.28 4.48
CA VAL A 110 -11.96 -5.85 5.76
C VAL A 110 -13.07 -5.17 6.59
N PRO A 111 -13.35 -5.66 7.81
CA PRO A 111 -14.30 -5.01 8.71
C PRO A 111 -13.91 -3.55 8.97
N ALA A 112 -14.88 -2.65 9.07
CA ALA A 112 -14.63 -1.21 9.28
C ALA A 112 -13.76 -0.92 10.52
N GLU A 113 -13.85 -1.76 11.53
CA GLU A 113 -13.03 -1.70 12.75
C GLU A 113 -11.53 -1.95 12.47
N LEU A 114 -11.23 -2.83 11.51
CA LEU A 114 -9.86 -3.17 11.10
C LEU A 114 -9.34 -2.29 9.96
N ALA A 115 -10.23 -1.65 9.20
CA ALA A 115 -9.85 -0.71 8.15
C ALA A 115 -9.12 0.54 8.69
N ASN A 116 -9.45 0.96 9.92
CA ASN A 116 -8.81 2.08 10.62
C ASN A 116 -7.63 1.66 11.50
N ALA A 117 -7.45 0.36 11.74
CA ALA A 117 -6.27 -0.14 12.41
C ALA A 117 -5.10 -0.08 11.42
N GLN A 118 -4.04 0.68 11.75
CA GLN A 118 -2.82 0.78 10.93
C GLN A 118 -2.33 -0.61 10.50
N ALA A 119 -2.63 -0.97 9.25
CA ALA A 119 -2.45 -2.31 8.70
C ALA A 119 -0.98 -2.66 8.42
N CYS A 120 -0.06 -1.71 8.60
CA CYS A 120 1.37 -1.90 8.43
C CYS A 120 2.02 -2.15 9.81
N PRO A 121 2.25 -3.42 10.23
CA PRO A 121 2.90 -3.73 11.51
C PRO A 121 4.35 -3.23 11.59
N VAL A 122 4.90 -2.72 10.48
CA VAL A 122 6.22 -2.09 10.37
C VAL A 122 6.28 -0.75 11.11
N ILE A 123 5.14 -0.09 11.34
CA ILE A 123 5.12 1.19 12.04
C ILE A 123 5.17 0.95 13.55
N LYS A 124 6.39 1.01 14.10
CA LYS A 124 6.65 1.04 15.54
C LYS A 124 6.06 2.32 16.15
N LYS A 125 4.90 2.20 16.83
CA LYS A 125 4.18 3.32 17.45
C LYS A 125 4.95 4.01 18.58
N ASP A 126 5.94 3.33 19.14
CA ASP A 126 6.89 3.83 20.13
C ASP A 126 8.06 4.64 19.52
N SER A 127 8.24 4.60 18.20
CA SER A 127 9.33 5.31 17.54
C SER A 127 9.10 6.82 17.48
N TRP A 128 10.18 7.59 17.65
CA TRP A 128 10.16 9.05 17.55
C TRP A 128 9.71 9.54 16.16
N SER A 129 10.06 8.80 15.10
CA SER A 129 9.62 9.07 13.72
C SER A 129 8.12 8.94 13.55
N TYR A 130 7.45 7.97 14.19
CA TYR A 130 6.00 7.83 14.17
C TYR A 130 5.30 9.04 14.82
N ARG A 131 5.78 9.46 16.00
CA ARG A 131 5.21 10.62 16.71
C ARG A 131 5.37 11.90 15.89
N PHE A 132 6.50 12.06 15.21
CA PHE A 132 6.75 13.18 14.31
C PHE A 132 5.85 13.13 13.06
N SER A 133 5.75 11.99 12.39
CA SER A 133 4.90 11.85 11.20
C SER A 133 3.43 12.08 11.53
N SER A 134 2.93 11.55 12.65
CA SER A 134 1.56 11.79 13.11
C SER A 134 1.29 13.25 13.45
N PHE A 135 2.26 13.96 14.03
CA PHE A 135 2.14 15.39 14.31
C PHE A 135 2.06 16.21 13.01
N VAL A 136 2.95 15.97 12.05
CA VAL A 136 2.93 16.65 10.74
C VAL A 136 1.63 16.35 10.01
N GLN A 137 1.19 15.08 9.98
CA GLN A 137 -0.05 14.69 9.34
C GLN A 137 -1.28 15.38 9.97
N GLY A 138 -1.28 15.60 11.29
CA GLY A 138 -2.35 16.35 11.96
C GLY A 138 -2.38 17.87 11.69
N ILE A 139 -1.30 18.45 11.15
CA ILE A 139 -1.26 19.86 10.75
C ILE A 139 -1.69 20.03 9.28
N PHE A 140 -1.38 19.06 8.43
CA PHE A 140 -1.56 19.16 6.97
C PHE A 140 -2.73 18.34 6.41
N ASN A 141 -3.52 17.65 7.25
CA ASN A 141 -4.73 16.91 6.86
C ASN A 141 -5.99 17.55 7.45
#